data_AF-A0A1C0A7Q2-F1
#
_entry.id   AF-A0A1C0A7Q2-F1
#
_cell.length_a   1.000
_cell.length_b   1.000
_cell.length_c   1.000
_cell.angle_alpha   90.00
_cell.angle_beta   90.00
_cell.angle_gamma   90.00
#
_symmetry.space_group_name_H-M   'P 1'
#
loop_
_entity.id
_entity.type
_entity.pdbx_description
1 polymer ?
#
loop_
_entity_poly.entity_id
_entity_poly.type
_entity_poly.pdbx_seq_one_letter_code
_entity_poly.pdbx_strand_id
1 'polypeptide(L)' 'MIFYIGFILSYQWLLPPHRFRGKDGILKFIKQVGAIQFDTLNQVGYNSHLVLQSRVANYKA' A
#
# COMPACT_ATOMS: atom_id res chain seq x y z
N MET A 1 -9.85 3.47 21.74
CA MET A 1 -9.60 2.41 20.73
C MET A 1 -9.88 2.87 19.30
N ILE A 2 -11.05 3.47 18.99
CA ILE A 2 -11.43 3.93 17.64
C ILE A 2 -10.45 4.94 17.02
N PHE A 3 -9.92 5.90 17.80
CA PHE A 3 -8.96 6.90 17.30
C PHE A 3 -7.65 6.31 16.76
N TYR A 4 -7.18 5.19 17.31
CA TYR A 4 -5.94 4.54 16.86
C TYR A 4 -6.11 3.81 15.52
N ILE A 5 -7.30 3.25 15.27
CA ILE A 5 -7.61 2.61 13.99
C ILE A 5 -7.62 3.65 12.87
N GLY A 6 -8.24 4.81 13.09
CA GLY A 6 -8.24 5.91 12.12
C GLY A 6 -6.83 6.37 11.78
N PHE A 7 -5.94 6.47 12.79
CA PHE A 7 -4.54 6.80 12.58
C PHE A 7 -3.82 5.76 11.71
N ILE A 8 -3.94 4.46 12.03
CA ILE A 8 -3.27 3.39 11.28
C ILE A 8 -3.75 3.35 9.83
N LEU A 9 -5.07 3.42 9.60
CA LEU A 9 -5.64 3.39 8.25
C LEU A 9 -5.20 4.60 7.41
N SER A 10 -5.12 5.77 8.03
CA SER A 10 -4.66 6.99 7.36
C SER A 10 -3.16 6.93 7.05
N TYR A 11 -2.34 6.48 8.00
CA TYR A 11 -0.90 6.35 7.83
C TYR A 11 -0.54 5.33 6.75
N GLN A 12 -1.28 4.21 6.70
CA GLN A 12 -1.15 3.16 5.69
C GLN A 12 -1.80 3.50 4.34
N TRP A 13 -2.39 4.70 4.21
CA TRP A 13 -3.09 5.17 3.00
C TRP A 13 -4.23 4.25 2.53
N LEU A 14 -4.93 3.64 3.48
CA LEU A 14 -6.16 2.88 3.22
C LEU A 14 -7.39 3.79 3.21
N LEU A 15 -7.25 5.05 3.66
CA LEU A 15 -8.28 6.08 3.63
C LEU A 15 -7.74 7.42 3.12
N PRO A 16 -8.39 8.08 2.15
CA PRO A 16 -9.36 7.48 1.22
C PRO A 16 -8.67 6.42 0.32
N PRO A 17 -9.39 5.37 -0.10
CA PRO A 17 -8.80 4.29 -0.91
C PRO A 17 -8.34 4.79 -2.29
N HIS A 18 -7.35 4.11 -2.87
CA HIS A 18 -6.83 4.35 -4.23
C HIS A 18 -6.40 5.80 -4.54
N ARG A 19 -5.85 6.51 -3.55
CA ARG A 19 -5.36 7.89 -3.71
C ARG A 19 -4.18 8.02 -4.68
N PHE A 20 -3.40 6.95 -4.84
CA PHE A 20 -2.19 6.96 -5.65
C PHE A 20 -2.44 6.50 -7.09
N ARG A 21 -1.62 6.99 -8.02
CA ARG A 21 -1.66 6.61 -9.45
C ARG A 21 -0.24 6.47 -9.98
N GLY A 22 -0.03 5.45 -10.80
CA GLY A 22 1.23 5.21 -11.51
C GLY A 22 2.45 5.08 -10.60
N LYS A 23 3.64 5.18 -11.20
CA LYS A 23 4.94 5.01 -10.52
C LYS A 23 5.17 6.06 -9.45
N ASP A 24 4.78 7.32 -9.69
CA ASP A 24 4.95 8.40 -8.72
C ASP A 24 4.13 8.15 -7.45
N GLY A 25 2.92 7.59 -7.61
CA GLY A 25 2.09 7.16 -6.49
C GLY A 25 2.75 6.07 -5.65
N ILE A 26 3.35 5.08 -6.30
CA ILE A 26 4.11 4.00 -5.64
C ILE A 26 5.29 4.59 -4.85
N LEU A 27 6.09 5.46 -5.47
CA LEU A 27 7.25 6.08 -4.80
C LEU A 27 6.83 6.95 -3.61
N LYS A 28 5.74 7.72 -3.74
CA LYS A 28 5.18 8.50 -2.62
C LYS A 28 4.74 7.61 -1.47
N PHE A 29 4.08 6.49 -1.77
CA PHE A 29 3.67 5.53 -0.76
C PHE A 29 4.88 4.92 -0.03
N ILE A 30 5.88 4.41 -0.77
CA ILE A 30 7.09 3.81 -0.19
C ILE A 30 7.84 4.81 0.67
N LYS A 31 7.96 6.07 0.23
CA LYS A 31 8.58 7.15 1.04
C LYS A 31 7.86 7.38 2.37
N GLN A 32 6.54 7.21 2.43
CA GLN A 32 5.77 7.36 3.66
C GLN A 32 5.99 6.19 4.63
N VAL A 33 5.88 4.95 4.14
CA VAL A 33 5.93 3.74 4.99
C VAL A 33 7.36 3.23 5.23
N GLY A 34 8.34 3.77 4.51
CA GLY A 34 9.76 3.42 4.60
C GLY A 34 10.13 2.15 3.84
N ALA A 35 9.32 1.09 3.94
CA ALA A 35 9.53 -0.16 3.24
C ALA A 35 8.22 -0.91 2.96
N ILE A 36 8.26 -1.82 2.00
CA ILE A 36 7.20 -2.81 1.77
C ILE A 36 7.84 -4.18 1.96
N GLN A 37 7.16 -5.07 2.68
CA GLN A 37 7.65 -6.44 2.85
C GLN A 37 7.68 -7.15 1.50
N PHE A 38 8.86 -7.64 1.14
CA PHE A 38 9.05 -8.56 0.04
C PHE A 38 9.28 -9.95 0.62
N ASP A 39 8.40 -10.88 0.27
CA ASP A 39 8.52 -12.30 0.64
C ASP A 39 8.77 -13.10 -0.64
N THR A 40 9.77 -13.96 -0.61
CA THR A 40 10.11 -14.84 -1.74
C THR A 40 9.17 -16.04 -1.85
N LEU A 41 8.37 -16.31 -0.82
CA LEU A 41 7.36 -17.36 -0.82
C LEU A 41 6.13 -16.94 -1.64
N ASN A 42 6.16 -17.22 -2.94
CA ASN A 42 5.10 -16.87 -3.88
C ASN A 42 4.03 -17.97 -3.99
N GLN A 43 3.36 -18.35 -2.90
CA GLN A 43 2.25 -19.32 -2.97
C GLN A 43 0.92 -18.69 -3.43
N VAL A 44 0.74 -17.38 -3.24
CA VAL A 44 -0.54 -16.66 -3.50
C VAL A 44 -0.35 -15.28 -4.17
N GLY A 45 0.86 -14.99 -4.65
CA GLY A 45 1.27 -13.67 -5.15
C GLY A 45 2.24 -12.97 -4.19
N TYR A 46 3.15 -12.15 -4.72
CA TYR A 46 4.06 -11.39 -3.86
C TYR A 46 3.28 -10.36 -3.02
N ASN A 47 3.50 -10.37 -1.70
CA ASN A 47 2.85 -9.47 -0.74
C ASN A 47 2.92 -7.99 -1.17
N SER A 48 4.05 -7.59 -1.75
CA SER A 48 4.26 -6.25 -2.28
C SER A 48 3.25 -5.84 -3.36
N HIS A 49 2.84 -6.75 -4.25
CA HIS A 49 1.83 -6.44 -5.27
C HIS A 49 0.45 -6.23 -4.65
N LEU A 50 0.06 -7.04 -3.66
CA LEU A 50 -1.21 -6.88 -2.95
C LEU A 50 -1.27 -5.54 -2.20
N VAL A 51 -0.17 -5.18 -1.53
CA VAL A 51 -0.03 -3.89 -0.86
C VAL A 51 -0.22 -2.72 -1.84
N LEU A 52 0.41 -2.78 -3.01
CA LEU A 52 0.31 -1.72 -4.01
C LEU A 52 -1.08 -1.70 -4.67
N GLN A 53 -1.68 -2.86 -4.93
CA GLN A 53 -3.01 -2.98 -5.54
C GLN A 53 -4.09 -2.28 -4.71
N SER A 54 -4.04 -2.38 -3.38
CA SER A 54 -5.05 -1.76 -2.52
C SER A 54 -4.92 -0.23 -2.40
N ARG A 55 -3.81 0.36 -2.88
CA ARG A 55 -3.45 1.78 -2.66
C ARG A 55 -3.31 2.57 -3.95
N VAL A 56 -2.98 1.91 -5.05
CA VAL A 56 -2.70 2.52 -6.36
C VAL A 56 -3.82 2.16 -7.31
N ALA A 57 -4.51 3.15 -7.85
CA ALA A 57 -5.57 2.94 -8.82
C ALA A 57 -5.02 2.27 -10.09
N ASN A 58 -5.77 1.28 -10.61
CA ASN A 58 -5.42 0.53 -11.82
C ASN A 58 -4.04 -0.13 -11.77
N TYR A 59 -3.57 -0.52 -10.58
CA TYR A 59 -2.32 -1.23 -10.42
C TYR A 59 -2.33 -2.55 -11.22
N LYS A 60 -1.24 -2.78 -11.96
CA LYS A 60 -0.94 -4.03 -12.66
C LYS A 60 0.50 -4.40 -12.32
N ALA A 61 0.70 -5.63 -11.86
CA ALA A 61 2.00 -6.21 -11.54
C ALA A 61 2.80 -6.48 -12.81
#